data_AF-A0A1E4EWA2-F1
#
_entry.id   AF-A0A1E4EWA2-F1
#
_cell.length_a   1.000
_cell.length_b   1.000
_cell.length_c   1.000
_cell.angle_alpha   90.00
_cell.angle_beta   90.00
_cell.angle_gamma   90.00
#
_symmetry.space_group_name_H-M   'P 1'
#
loop_
_entity.id
_entity.type
_entity.pdbx_description
1 polymer ?
#
loop_
_entity_poly.entity_id
_entity_poly.type
_entity_poly.pdbx_seq_one_letter_code
_entity_poly.pdbx_strand_id
1 'polypeptide(L)'
;MALGLAVSALLLAACRIEAGSGPAMPALIECAAEPGADARAAAALCDALRAEGPDRAMRLTVLATGPASLSARLDLTGPQGDRPGQRLDFNVSDRDLTPTDYRNFARDLLRHGLPD
;
A
#
# COMPACT_ATOMS: atom_id res chain seq x y z
N MET A 1 21.66 -54.14 46.77
CA MET A 1 20.88 -54.19 45.51
C MET A 1 21.41 -53.10 44.59
N ALA A 2 21.29 -53.35 43.29
CA ALA A 2 22.19 -52.94 42.20
C ALA A 2 22.36 -51.43 41.91
N LEU A 3 23.47 -51.17 41.21
CA LEU A 3 23.88 -49.94 40.52
C LEU A 3 22.81 -49.42 39.54
N GLY A 4 22.88 -48.11 39.24
CA GLY A 4 22.24 -47.53 38.07
C GLY A 4 22.64 -46.08 37.80
N LEU A 5 23.88 -45.86 37.35
CA LEU A 5 24.29 -44.66 36.62
C LEU A 5 23.60 -44.65 35.25
N ALA A 6 23.05 -43.52 34.83
CA ALA A 6 22.78 -43.26 33.42
C ALA A 6 22.97 -41.77 33.11
N VAL A 7 24.19 -41.50 32.62
CA VAL A 7 24.51 -40.35 31.77
C VAL A 7 23.64 -40.41 30.52
N SER A 8 23.06 -39.28 30.12
CA SER A 8 22.59 -39.09 28.74
C SER A 8 22.95 -37.69 28.30
N ALA A 9 24.14 -37.62 27.68
CA ALA A 9 24.49 -36.59 26.73
C ALA A 9 23.75 -36.83 25.39
N LEU A 10 23.79 -35.83 24.52
CA LEU A 10 23.28 -35.78 23.12
C LEU A 10 21.78 -35.46 22.99
N LEU A 11 21.31 -34.49 22.19
CA LEU A 11 21.88 -33.83 21.03
C LEU A 11 21.54 -32.33 21.00
N LEU A 12 22.51 -31.56 20.50
CA LEU A 12 22.27 -30.26 19.88
C LEU A 12 21.30 -30.43 18.71
N ALA A 13 20.13 -29.82 18.80
CA ALA A 13 19.36 -29.43 17.63
C ALA A 13 19.35 -27.91 17.59
N ALA A 14 20.34 -27.36 16.89
CA ALA A 14 20.30 -26.00 16.40
C ALA A 14 19.08 -25.86 15.49
N CYS A 15 17.94 -25.43 16.03
CA CYS A 15 16.90 -24.82 15.22
C CYS A 15 17.47 -23.50 14.71
N ARG A 16 18.17 -23.59 13.57
CA ARG A 16 18.29 -22.46 12.66
C ARG A 16 16.87 -22.04 12.36
N ILE A 17 16.45 -20.94 12.98
CA ILE A 17 15.30 -20.20 12.50
C ILE A 17 15.80 -19.63 11.18
N GLU A 18 15.56 -20.39 10.10
CA GLU A 18 15.46 -19.78 8.80
C GLU A 18 14.52 -18.60 8.97
N ALA A 19 15.00 -17.41 8.62
CA ALA A 19 14.19 -16.24 8.41
C ALA A 19 13.27 -16.56 7.22
N GLY A 20 12.26 -17.38 7.49
CA GLY A 20 11.13 -17.57 6.62
C GLY A 20 10.54 -16.19 6.46
N SER A 21 10.55 -15.73 5.21
CA SER A 21 9.83 -14.56 4.76
C SER A 21 8.50 -14.52 5.49
N GLY A 22 8.40 -13.62 6.47
CA GLY A 22 7.14 -13.33 7.11
C GLY A 22 6.13 -13.02 6.00
N PRO A 23 4.83 -13.30 6.21
CA PRO A 23 3.82 -12.91 5.24
C PRO A 23 4.11 -11.46 4.86
N ALA A 24 4.39 -11.21 3.57
CA ALA A 24 4.70 -9.88 3.09
C ALA A 24 3.50 -9.01 3.50
N MET A 25 3.66 -8.27 4.60
CA MET A 25 2.60 -7.42 5.10
C MET A 25 2.27 -6.49 3.95
N PRO A 26 1.01 -6.40 3.52
CA PRO A 26 0.64 -5.54 2.42
C PRO A 26 1.17 -4.15 2.73
N ALA A 27 1.80 -3.52 1.74
CA ALA A 27 2.44 -2.25 1.99
C ALA A 27 1.40 -1.23 2.48
N LEU A 28 1.77 -0.45 3.50
CA LEU A 28 0.83 0.44 4.15
C LEU A 28 0.49 1.60 3.20
N ILE A 29 -0.79 1.72 2.85
CA ILE A 29 -1.31 2.88 2.11
C ILE A 29 -2.01 3.82 3.10
N GLU A 30 -1.38 4.96 3.35
CA GLU A 30 -1.99 6.09 4.04
C GLU A 30 -2.81 6.90 3.04
N CYS A 31 -4.05 7.22 3.38
CA CYS A 31 -4.93 8.01 2.52
C CYS A 31 -5.31 9.31 3.20
N ALA A 32 -5.05 10.42 2.51
CA ALA A 32 -5.40 11.76 2.89
C ALA A 32 -6.18 12.45 1.76
N ALA A 33 -6.93 13.49 2.10
CA ALA A 33 -7.65 14.30 1.15
C ALA A 33 -7.54 15.78 1.56
N GLU A 34 -7.39 16.66 0.57
CA GLU A 34 -7.36 18.10 0.77
C GLU A 34 -8.74 18.63 1.21
N PRO A 35 -8.78 19.76 1.92
CA PRO A 35 -10.03 20.41 2.28
C PRO A 35 -10.87 20.72 1.03
N GLY A 36 -12.11 20.20 0.99
CA GLY A 36 -13.04 20.39 -0.13
C GLY A 36 -13.05 19.25 -1.15
N ALA A 37 -12.17 18.25 -1.03
CA ALA A 37 -12.31 17.00 -1.77
C ALA A 37 -13.48 16.15 -1.21
N ASP A 38 -14.20 15.48 -2.10
CA ASP A 38 -15.29 14.58 -1.74
C ASP A 38 -14.75 13.32 -1.04
N ALA A 39 -15.21 13.11 0.20
CA ALA A 39 -14.73 12.03 1.05
C ALA A 39 -15.07 10.63 0.50
N ARG A 40 -16.17 10.49 -0.25
CA ARG A 40 -16.56 9.19 -0.84
C ARG A 40 -15.69 8.86 -2.03
N ALA A 41 -15.43 9.84 -2.90
CA ALA A 41 -14.52 9.69 -4.02
C ALA A 41 -13.09 9.40 -3.54
N ALA A 42 -12.64 10.07 -2.47
CA ALA A 42 -11.34 9.81 -1.87
C ALA A 42 -11.24 8.40 -1.27
N ALA A 43 -12.26 7.96 -0.53
CA ALA A 43 -12.33 6.59 -0.01
C ALA A 43 -12.35 5.54 -1.14
N ALA A 44 -13.14 5.76 -2.20
CA ALA A 44 -13.23 4.85 -3.32
C ALA A 44 -11.88 4.70 -4.07
N LEU A 45 -11.15 5.81 -4.27
CA LEU A 45 -9.82 5.76 -4.86
C LEU A 45 -8.81 5.05 -3.94
N CYS A 46 -8.88 5.34 -2.64
CA CYS A 46 -8.02 4.70 -1.65
C CYS A 46 -8.21 3.17 -1.62
N ASP A 47 -9.46 2.70 -1.64
CA ASP A 47 -9.79 1.28 -1.68
C ASP A 47 -9.37 0.64 -3.01
N ALA A 48 -9.55 1.35 -4.13
CA ALA A 48 -9.07 0.91 -5.43
C ALA A 48 -7.54 0.74 -5.43
N LEU A 49 -6.80 1.67 -4.84
CA LEU A 49 -5.34 1.60 -4.74
C LEU A 49 -4.88 0.44 -3.84
N ARG A 50 -5.57 0.19 -2.72
CA ARG A 50 -5.29 -0.97 -1.86
C ARG A 50 -5.54 -2.30 -2.58
N ALA A 51 -6.58 -2.36 -3.41
CA ALA A 51 -6.91 -3.56 -4.16
C ALA A 51 -5.86 -3.93 -5.22
N GLU A 52 -5.09 -2.96 -5.73
CA GLU A 52 -3.95 -3.21 -6.62
C GLU A 52 -2.74 -3.84 -5.89
N GLY A 53 -2.71 -3.80 -4.56
CA GLY A 53 -1.70 -4.47 -3.74
C GLY A 53 -0.27 -3.96 -3.97
N PRO A 54 0.01 -2.66 -3.78
CA PRO A 54 1.37 -2.15 -3.94
C PRO A 54 2.36 -2.80 -2.97
N ASP A 55 3.61 -2.87 -3.42
CA ASP A 55 4.73 -3.49 -2.71
C ASP A 55 5.51 -2.51 -1.82
N ARG A 56 5.20 -1.21 -1.92
CA ARG A 56 5.89 -0.11 -1.23
C ARG A 56 4.92 0.72 -0.40
N ALA A 57 5.39 1.18 0.76
CA ALA A 57 4.62 2.07 1.60
C ALA A 57 4.45 3.42 0.88
N MET A 58 3.22 3.95 0.91
CA MET A 58 2.86 5.11 0.11
C MET A 58 1.73 5.91 0.76
N ARG A 59 1.71 7.22 0.45
CA ARG A 59 0.68 8.16 0.89
C ARG A 59 -0.08 8.66 -0.33
N LEU A 60 -1.34 8.27 -0.44
CA LEU A 60 -2.28 8.85 -1.39
C LEU A 60 -2.80 10.18 -0.82
N THR A 61 -2.69 11.25 -1.60
CA THR A 61 -3.35 12.53 -1.30
C THR A 61 -4.29 12.89 -2.43
N VAL A 62 -5.60 12.90 -2.15
CA VAL A 62 -6.62 13.39 -3.09
C VAL A 62 -6.67 14.91 -3.02
N LEU A 63 -6.31 15.57 -4.11
CA LEU A 63 -6.11 17.02 -4.17
C LEU A 63 -7.39 17.77 -4.52
N ALA A 64 -8.20 17.21 -5.42
CA ALA A 64 -9.45 17.80 -5.85
C ALA A 64 -10.38 16.72 -6.42
N THR A 65 -11.68 16.97 -6.31
CA THR A 65 -12.73 16.11 -6.86
C THR A 65 -13.78 16.96 -7.54
N GLY A 66 -14.30 16.49 -8.67
CA GLY A 66 -15.51 17.00 -9.32
C GLY A 66 -16.47 15.84 -9.64
N PRO A 67 -17.64 16.12 -10.23
CA PRO A 67 -18.61 15.07 -10.58
C PRO A 67 -18.03 13.99 -11.51
N ALA A 68 -17.15 14.41 -12.40
CA ALA A 68 -16.55 13.57 -13.43
C ALA A 68 -15.00 13.67 -13.46
N SER A 69 -14.40 14.29 -12.44
CA SER A 69 -12.97 14.56 -12.40
C SER A 69 -12.36 14.29 -11.03
N LEU A 70 -11.08 13.93 -11.01
CA LEU A 70 -10.36 13.65 -9.79
C LEU A 70 -8.88 13.94 -9.98
N SER A 71 -8.27 14.61 -9.00
CA SER A 71 -6.84 14.91 -9.00
C SER A 71 -6.21 14.31 -7.76
N ALA A 72 -5.10 13.59 -7.91
CA ALA A 72 -4.43 12.95 -6.80
C ALA A 72 -2.92 12.92 -6.99
N ARG A 73 -2.19 12.74 -5.89
CA ARG A 73 -0.75 12.51 -5.87
C ARG A 73 -0.45 11.30 -5.01
N LEU A 74 0.56 10.53 -5.40
CA LEU A 74 1.02 9.37 -4.66
C LEU A 74 2.47 9.54 -4.24
N ASP A 75 2.69 9.72 -2.95
CA ASP A 75 4.01 9.95 -2.38
C ASP A 75 4.58 8.60 -1.87
N LEU A 76 5.85 8.31 -2.13
CA LEU A 76 6.51 7.14 -1.55
C LEU A 76 6.95 7.46 -0.13
N THR A 77 6.49 6.68 0.85
CA THR A 77 6.88 6.87 2.25
C THR A 77 8.03 5.93 2.60
N GLY A 78 9.00 6.44 3.35
CA GLY A 78 10.19 5.68 3.68
C GLY A 78 10.97 6.28 4.85
N PRO A 79 11.95 5.54 5.40
CA PRO A 79 12.72 5.98 6.56
C PRO A 79 13.57 7.24 6.31
N GLN A 80 13.80 7.58 5.04
CA GLN A 80 14.57 8.77 4.63
C GLN A 80 13.66 10.00 4.42
N GLY A 81 12.36 9.86 4.65
CA GLY A 81 11.34 10.88 4.40
C GLY A 81 10.45 10.55 3.21
N ASP A 82 9.36 11.31 3.11
CA ASP A 82 8.39 11.17 2.02
C ASP A 82 8.98 11.73 0.73
N ARG A 83 8.96 10.91 -0.33
CA ARG A 83 9.33 11.33 -1.69
C ARG A 83 8.06 11.66 -2.45
N PRO A 84 7.78 12.95 -2.71
CA PRO A 84 6.53 13.33 -3.33
C PRO A 84 6.48 12.84 -4.78
N GLY A 85 5.33 12.29 -5.16
CA GLY A 85 5.08 11.87 -6.53
C GLY A 85 4.62 13.00 -7.43
N GLN A 86 4.21 12.64 -8.64
CA GLN A 86 3.59 13.56 -9.57
C GLN A 86 2.08 13.67 -9.30
N ARG A 87 1.54 14.89 -9.43
CA ARG A 87 0.10 15.09 -9.50
C ARG A 87 -0.40 14.50 -10.81
N LEU A 88 -1.41 13.64 -10.73
CA LEU A 88 -2.18 13.20 -11.89
C LEU A 88 -3.60 13.75 -11.79
N ASP A 89 -4.11 14.13 -12.96
CA ASP A 89 -5.48 14.59 -13.15
C ASP A 89 -6.21 13.56 -14.02
N PHE A 90 -7.38 13.15 -13.58
CA PHE A 90 -8.23 12.18 -14.24
C PHE A 90 -9.60 12.79 -14.49
N ASN A 91 -10.10 12.63 -15.71
CA ASN A 91 -11.39 13.17 -16.11
C ASN A 91 -12.10 12.17 -17.02
N VAL A 92 -13.38 11.93 -16.75
CA VAL A 92 -14.29 11.21 -17.64
C VAL A 92 -15.27 12.21 -18.26
N SER A 93 -15.56 12.04 -19.54
CA SER A 93 -16.54 12.87 -20.23
C SER A 93 -17.93 12.23 -20.16
N ASP A 94 -18.96 13.08 -20.09
CA ASP A 94 -20.37 12.72 -20.30
C ASP A 94 -21.00 11.73 -19.30
N ARG A 95 -20.34 11.47 -18.16
CA ARG A 95 -20.87 10.64 -17.07
C ARG A 95 -20.16 10.87 -15.74
N ASP A 96 -20.77 10.38 -14.68
CA ASP A 96 -20.17 10.33 -13.35
C ASP A 96 -19.07 9.24 -13.25
N LEU A 97 -18.22 9.39 -12.24
CA LEU A 97 -17.19 8.41 -11.88
C LEU A 97 -17.83 7.09 -11.40
N THR A 98 -17.31 5.98 -11.90
CA THR A 98 -17.74 4.62 -11.53
C THR A 98 -16.62 3.87 -10.79
N PRO A 99 -16.92 2.76 -10.09
CA PRO A 99 -15.91 1.90 -9.47
C PRO A 99 -14.77 1.48 -10.41
N THR A 100 -15.04 1.30 -11.70
CA THR A 100 -14.01 0.94 -12.69
C THR A 100 -13.06 2.10 -12.97
N ASP A 101 -13.55 3.34 -12.93
CA ASP A 101 -12.72 4.52 -13.17
C ASP A 101 -11.73 4.74 -12.03
N TYR A 102 -12.15 4.54 -10.77
CA TYR A 102 -11.25 4.60 -9.62
C TYR A 102 -10.13 3.55 -9.71
N ARG A 103 -10.44 2.33 -10.17
CA ARG A 103 -9.42 1.28 -10.40
C ARG A 103 -8.45 1.66 -11.51
N ASN A 104 -8.96 2.18 -12.63
CA ASN A 104 -8.10 2.64 -13.72
C ASN A 104 -7.18 3.76 -13.25
N PHE A 105 -7.73 4.74 -12.53
CA PHE A 105 -6.93 5.85 -12.02
C PHE A 105 -5.90 5.42 -10.97
N ALA A 106 -6.25 4.48 -10.08
CA ALA A 106 -5.30 3.89 -9.14
C ALA A 106 -4.11 3.23 -9.86
N ARG A 107 -4.38 2.49 -10.94
CA ARG A 107 -3.34 1.89 -11.79
C ARG A 107 -2.46 2.93 -12.47
N ASP A 108 -3.05 4.02 -12.95
CA ASP A 108 -2.32 5.12 -13.57
C ASP A 108 -1.42 5.84 -12.55
N LEU A 109 -1.89 6.05 -11.31
CA LEU A 109 -1.07 6.57 -10.21
C LEU A 109 0.13 5.69 -9.91
N LEU A 110 -0.04 4.37 -9.88
CA LEU A 110 1.07 3.44 -9.62
C LEU A 110 2.09 3.41 -10.78
N ARG A 111 1.63 3.61 -12.02
CA ARG A 111 2.48 3.56 -13.22
C ARG A 111 3.18 4.86 -13.54
N HIS A 112 2.53 5.99 -13.28
CA HIS A 112 2.93 7.30 -13.78
C HIS A 112 3.02 8.36 -12.68
N GLY A 113 2.43 8.12 -11.51
CA GLY A 113 2.36 9.08 -10.41
C GLY A 113 3.51 8.96 -9.41
N LEU A 114 4.27 7.86 -9.43
CA LEU A 114 5.40 7.66 -8.52
C LEU A 114 6.61 8.54 -8.92
N PRO A 115 7.43 8.96 -7.94
CA PRO A 115 8.71 9.61 -8.24
C PRO A 115 9.70 8.61 -8.85
N ASP A 116 10.61 9.13 -9.68
CA ASP A 116 11.69 8.35 -10.32
C ASP A 116 12.62 7.63 -9.32
#